data_AF-A0A0D2HPF1-F1
#
_entry.id   AF-A0A0D2HPF1-F1
#
_cell.length_a   1.000
_cell.length_b   1.000
_cell.length_c   1.000
_cell.angle_alpha   90.00
_cell.angle_beta   90.00
_cell.angle_gamma   90.00
#
_symmetry.space_group_name_H-M   'P 1'
#
loop_
_entity.id
_entity.type
_entity.pdbx_description
1 polymer ?
#
loop_
_entity_poly.entity_id
_entity_poly.type
_entity_poly.pdbx_seq_one_letter_code
_entity_poly.pdbx_strand_id
1 'polypeptide(L)'
;MWGQLVHFYRMEGCGPEAKYKLMFLTALICFGEEINMRAIPTLIAFAILDDLKTIDLPSWPSYSQFRPGFRPKIDYLRQLLTPCAQPSPPANAQSQNQKGRKAAESARKLHEVSVARRLVALAEFLCDQWPRPLPNFDGFSTDILDLEKASSLIAVEWNAMFRNHKFEEHMRQVQEVLDKHRSPEPLREGGLSKHAPSLTVPRGFPLICPHLLKKDGPRVKAHQTKVQNRASCHAARTPASHSHQDIRGLRRIVQRMSTSKSFVRQGYLRGLLDSITALEGYRSQPFEKIPVIYWIG
;
A
#
# COMPACT_ATOMS: atom_id res chain seq x y z
N MET A 1 2.53 -11.64 -1.66
CA MET A 1 3.89 -11.11 -1.43
C MET A 1 3.92 -10.04 -0.32
N TRP A 2 3.25 -10.24 0.82
CA TRP A 2 3.35 -9.29 1.95
C TRP A 2 4.65 -9.50 2.75
N GLY A 3 4.91 -10.75 3.17
CA GLY A 3 6.04 -11.07 4.05
C GLY A 3 7.41 -10.67 3.48
N GLN A 4 7.67 -10.95 2.21
CA GLN A 4 8.93 -10.57 1.55
C GLN A 4 9.12 -9.06 1.49
N LEU A 5 8.05 -8.31 1.19
CA LEU A 5 8.11 -6.87 1.11
C LEU A 5 8.36 -6.24 2.49
N VAL A 6 7.63 -6.69 3.51
CA VAL A 6 7.86 -6.22 4.89
C VAL A 6 9.26 -6.58 5.39
N HIS A 7 9.73 -7.79 5.10
CA HIS A 7 11.09 -8.21 5.46
C HIS A 7 12.15 -7.31 4.83
N PHE A 8 11.96 -6.92 3.57
CA PHE A 8 12.84 -5.97 2.89
C PHE A 8 12.90 -4.62 3.62
N TYR A 9 11.74 -4.03 3.95
CA TYR A 9 11.68 -2.76 4.69
C TYR A 9 12.27 -2.86 6.11
N ARG A 10 12.14 -4.02 6.75
CA ARG A 10 12.71 -4.31 8.08
C ARG A 10 14.24 -4.35 8.06
N MET A 11 14.83 -5.07 7.11
CA MET A 11 16.27 -5.33 7.04
C MET A 11 17.05 -4.14 6.45
N GLU A 12 16.53 -3.56 5.36
CA GLU A 12 17.14 -2.40 4.70
C GLU A 12 16.78 -1.07 5.40
N GLY A 13 16.07 -1.08 6.52
CA GLY A 13 15.84 0.14 7.33
C GLY A 13 17.04 0.54 8.19
N CYS A 14 17.98 -0.38 8.45
CA CYS A 14 19.01 -0.20 9.48
C CYS A 14 20.35 0.38 8.99
N GLY A 15 20.54 0.59 7.68
CA GLY A 15 21.80 1.08 7.10
C GLY A 15 21.80 2.56 6.70
N PRO A 16 22.93 3.28 6.76
CA PRO A 16 23.03 4.70 6.38
C PRO A 16 22.71 4.96 4.89
N GLU A 17 23.03 4.02 4.01
CA GLU A 17 22.71 4.04 2.57
C GLU A 17 21.33 3.48 2.24
N ALA A 18 20.74 2.76 3.19
CA ALA A 18 19.57 1.93 2.94
C ALA A 18 18.28 2.78 2.87
N LYS A 19 18.29 3.98 3.48
CA LYS A 19 17.28 5.03 3.27
C LYS A 19 17.13 5.43 1.79
N TYR A 20 18.21 5.56 1.03
CA TYR A 20 18.14 5.98 -0.37
C TYR A 20 17.57 4.88 -1.26
N LYS A 21 17.95 3.63 -0.99
CA LYS A 21 17.37 2.45 -1.65
C LYS A 21 15.87 2.34 -1.35
N LEU A 22 15.48 2.49 -0.08
CA LEU A 22 14.07 2.48 0.32
C LEU A 22 13.29 3.61 -0.35
N MET A 23 13.83 4.83 -0.42
CA MET A 23 13.18 5.95 -1.13
C MET A 23 12.97 5.64 -2.61
N PHE A 24 13.99 5.13 -3.30
CA PHE A 24 13.89 4.80 -4.72
C PHE A 24 12.87 3.69 -4.99
N LEU A 25 12.91 2.61 -4.20
CA LEU A 25 11.97 1.49 -4.33
C LEU A 25 10.55 1.89 -3.96
N THR A 26 10.37 2.65 -2.87
CA THR A 26 9.07 3.18 -2.49
C THR A 26 8.50 4.07 -3.59
N ALA A 27 9.32 4.92 -4.20
CA ALA A 27 8.90 5.75 -5.32
C ALA A 27 8.43 4.89 -6.50
N LEU A 28 9.19 3.85 -6.87
CA LEU A 28 8.81 2.93 -7.94
C LEU A 28 7.47 2.22 -7.65
N ILE A 29 7.29 1.75 -6.42
CA ILE A 29 6.03 1.15 -5.96
C ILE A 29 4.90 2.20 -5.99
N CYS A 30 5.13 3.48 -5.70
CA CYS A 30 4.06 4.48 -5.79
C CYS A 30 3.59 4.75 -7.22
N PHE A 31 4.37 4.43 -8.25
CA PHE A 31 4.00 4.65 -9.65
C PHE A 31 3.26 3.47 -10.31
N GLY A 32 3.06 2.35 -9.61
CA GLY A 32 2.29 1.24 -10.17
C GLY A 32 0.78 1.52 -10.18
N GLU A 33 0.10 0.99 -11.18
CA GLU A 33 -1.29 1.34 -11.53
C GLU A 33 -2.33 0.82 -10.52
N GLU A 34 -2.05 -0.31 -9.85
CA GLU A 34 -2.99 -0.99 -8.94
C GLU A 34 -2.55 -0.96 -7.47
N ILE A 35 -1.88 0.10 -7.04
CA ILE A 35 -1.24 0.12 -5.72
C ILE A 35 -2.08 0.84 -4.68
N ASN A 36 -2.29 0.16 -3.56
CA ASN A 36 -2.96 0.74 -2.41
C ASN A 36 -2.04 1.76 -1.73
N MET A 37 -2.22 3.03 -2.03
CA MET A 37 -1.47 4.14 -1.43
C MET A 37 -1.54 4.19 0.09
N ARG A 38 -2.55 3.57 0.72
CA ARG A 38 -2.64 3.46 2.19
C ARG A 38 -1.68 2.42 2.77
N ALA A 39 -1.21 1.47 1.96
CA ALA A 39 -0.24 0.46 2.40
C ALA A 39 1.20 1.00 2.43
N ILE A 40 1.50 2.04 1.64
CA ILE A 40 2.86 2.62 1.57
C ILE A 40 3.33 3.18 2.93
N PRO A 41 2.55 4.02 3.64
CA PRO A 41 2.93 4.47 4.98
C PRO A 41 3.16 3.32 5.95
N THR A 42 2.36 2.24 5.86
CA THR A 42 2.55 1.05 6.68
C THR A 42 3.88 0.36 6.38
N LEU A 43 4.27 0.22 5.12
CA LEU A 43 5.57 -0.34 4.75
C LEU A 43 6.74 0.51 5.26
N ILE A 44 6.64 1.83 5.09
CA ILE A 44 7.64 2.77 5.62
C ILE A 44 7.72 2.67 7.15
N ALA A 45 6.60 2.50 7.84
CA ALA A 45 6.57 2.34 9.29
C ALA A 45 7.41 1.14 9.76
N PHE A 46 7.46 0.03 9.01
CA PHE A 46 8.33 -1.11 9.33
C PHE A 46 9.83 -0.80 9.26
N ALA A 47 10.25 0.20 8.47
CA ALA A 47 11.63 0.64 8.43
C ALA A 47 11.99 1.55 9.62
N ILE A 48 11.01 2.34 10.10
CA ILE A 48 11.22 3.40 11.10
C ILE A 48 10.95 2.92 12.53
N LEU A 49 9.86 2.19 12.75
CA LEU A 49 9.39 1.81 14.08
C LEU A 49 10.02 0.48 14.52
N ASP A 50 10.83 0.51 15.58
CA ASP A 50 11.46 -0.69 16.11
C ASP A 50 10.45 -1.68 16.73
N ASP A 51 9.31 -1.20 17.25
CA ASP A 51 8.22 -2.05 17.75
C ASP A 51 7.62 -2.93 16.63
N LEU A 52 7.54 -2.41 15.40
CA LEU A 52 7.12 -3.23 14.26
C LEU A 52 8.22 -4.22 13.86
N LYS A 53 9.48 -3.97 14.27
CA LYS A 53 10.60 -4.89 14.05
C LYS A 53 10.67 -6.04 15.06
N THR A 54 9.79 -6.09 16.06
CA THR A 54 9.68 -7.26 16.96
C THR A 54 8.54 -8.21 16.59
N ILE A 55 7.59 -7.78 15.73
CA ILE A 55 6.46 -8.62 15.32
C ILE A 55 6.92 -9.75 14.39
N ASP A 56 6.49 -10.98 14.64
CA ASP A 56 6.82 -12.09 13.75
C ASP A 56 6.21 -11.91 12.36
N LEU A 57 7.05 -12.13 11.34
CA LEU A 57 6.61 -12.06 9.96
C LEU A 57 5.77 -13.29 9.62
N PRO A 58 4.70 -13.12 8.82
CA PRO A 58 3.94 -14.24 8.31
C PRO A 58 4.83 -15.23 7.54
N SER A 59 4.76 -16.52 7.88
CA SER A 59 5.63 -17.55 7.29
C SER A 59 5.31 -17.87 5.83
N TRP A 60 4.10 -17.56 5.34
CA TRP A 60 3.66 -17.94 3.99
C TRP A 60 3.88 -16.83 2.94
N PRO A 61 4.29 -17.18 1.71
CA PRO A 61 4.66 -16.21 0.68
C PRO A 61 3.46 -15.48 0.05
N SER A 62 2.30 -16.13 0.03
CA SER A 62 1.08 -15.61 -0.58
C SER A 62 -0.17 -16.02 0.22
N TYR A 63 -1.19 -15.17 0.12
CA TYR A 63 -2.50 -15.33 0.71
C TYR A 63 -3.52 -15.12 -0.40
N SER A 64 -4.28 -16.17 -0.75
CA SER A 64 -5.34 -16.10 -1.75
C SER A 64 -6.68 -15.85 -1.07
N GLN A 65 -7.56 -15.10 -1.75
CA GLN A 65 -8.95 -14.85 -1.33
C GLN A 65 -9.09 -14.33 0.11
N PHE A 66 -8.10 -13.57 0.59
CA PHE A 66 -8.12 -13.02 1.94
C PHE A 66 -9.34 -12.11 2.14
N ARG A 67 -10.12 -12.43 3.18
CA ARG A 67 -11.25 -11.62 3.63
C ARG A 67 -11.13 -11.44 5.14
N PRO A 68 -11.09 -10.20 5.65
CA PRO A 68 -11.12 -9.96 7.09
C PRO A 68 -12.35 -10.61 7.74
N GLY A 69 -12.20 -11.19 8.91
CA GLY A 69 -13.26 -11.85 9.66
C GLY A 69 -13.77 -13.15 9.02
N PHE A 70 -13.07 -13.71 8.02
CA PHE A 70 -13.53 -14.93 7.37
C PHE A 70 -13.52 -16.11 8.35
N ARG A 71 -14.62 -16.85 8.34
CA ARG A 71 -14.84 -18.06 9.12
C ARG A 71 -15.51 -19.09 8.22
N PRO A 72 -15.18 -20.39 8.34
CA PRO A 72 -15.85 -21.43 7.58
C PRO A 72 -17.34 -21.38 7.87
N LYS A 73 -18.16 -21.29 6.81
CA LYS A 73 -19.62 -21.33 6.91
C LYS A 73 -20.11 -22.75 6.69
N ILE A 74 -21.13 -23.15 7.44
CA ILE A 74 -21.75 -24.48 7.35
C ILE A 74 -22.14 -24.81 5.91
N ASP A 75 -22.80 -23.87 5.20
CA ASP A 75 -23.22 -24.08 3.82
C ASP A 75 -22.06 -24.33 2.85
N TYR A 76 -20.95 -23.61 3.04
CA TYR A 76 -19.77 -23.74 2.20
C TYR A 76 -19.08 -25.09 2.44
N LEU A 77 -18.90 -25.47 3.71
CA LEU A 77 -18.33 -26.77 4.06
C LEU A 77 -19.21 -27.93 3.59
N ARG A 78 -20.54 -27.81 3.73
CA ARG A 78 -21.49 -28.80 3.22
C ARG A 78 -21.32 -29.00 1.71
N GLN A 79 -21.25 -27.93 0.93
CA GLN A 79 -21.05 -28.02 -0.52
C GLN A 79 -19.73 -28.70 -0.86
N LEU A 80 -18.64 -28.29 -0.20
CA LEU A 80 -17.30 -28.87 -0.38
C LEU A 80 -17.27 -30.37 -0.03
N LEU A 81 -18.02 -30.79 0.98
CA LEU A 81 -18.04 -32.17 1.50
C LEU A 81 -19.09 -33.07 0.84
N THR A 82 -19.96 -32.54 -0.02
CA THR A 82 -20.96 -33.32 -0.78
C THR A 82 -20.38 -34.55 -1.48
N PRO A 83 -19.17 -34.51 -2.08
CA PRO A 83 -18.58 -35.68 -2.75
C PRO A 83 -18.18 -36.83 -1.80
N CYS A 84 -18.22 -36.63 -0.48
CA CYS A 84 -17.89 -37.65 0.53
C CYS A 84 -19.06 -38.60 0.83
N ALA A 85 -20.25 -38.31 0.32
CA ALA A 85 -21.42 -39.14 0.54
C ALA A 85 -21.24 -40.53 -0.08
N GLN A 86 -21.50 -41.59 0.70
CA GLN A 86 -21.50 -42.95 0.19
C GLN A 86 -22.73 -43.19 -0.69
N PRO A 87 -22.59 -43.93 -1.80
CA PRO A 87 -23.73 -44.31 -2.64
C PRO A 87 -24.78 -45.05 -1.83
N SER A 88 -26.06 -44.83 -2.15
CA SER A 88 -27.14 -45.68 -1.61
C SER A 88 -26.83 -47.15 -1.94
N PRO A 89 -26.97 -48.08 -0.99
CA PRO A 89 -26.78 -49.50 -1.27
C PRO A 89 -27.66 -49.92 -2.45
N PRO A 90 -27.15 -50.76 -3.37
CA PRO A 90 -27.90 -51.18 -4.53
C PRO A 90 -29.16 -51.91 -4.07
N ALA A 91 -30.32 -51.41 -4.50
CA ALA A 91 -31.56 -52.15 -4.31
C ALA A 91 -31.40 -53.49 -5.03
N ASN A 92 -31.54 -54.61 -4.31
CA ASN A 92 -31.42 -55.95 -4.87
C ASN A 92 -32.18 -56.00 -6.20
N ALA A 93 -31.45 -56.23 -7.29
CA ALA A 93 -31.95 -56.22 -8.68
C ALA A 93 -33.07 -57.25 -8.96
N GLN A 94 -33.46 -58.02 -7.94
CA GLN A 94 -34.43 -59.10 -7.98
C GLN A 94 -35.89 -58.64 -7.85
N SER A 95 -36.18 -57.41 -7.42
CA SER A 95 -37.57 -56.92 -7.32
C SER A 95 -37.97 -56.09 -8.54
N GLN A 96 -38.21 -56.75 -9.68
CA GLN A 96 -38.73 -56.11 -10.90
C GLN A 96 -40.18 -55.60 -10.77
N ASN A 97 -40.86 -55.90 -9.67
CA ASN A 97 -42.25 -55.51 -9.43
C ASN A 97 -42.37 -54.00 -9.16
N GLN A 98 -43.49 -53.37 -9.59
CA GLN A 98 -43.76 -51.95 -9.32
C GLN A 98 -43.63 -51.57 -7.84
N LYS A 99 -44.02 -52.48 -6.93
CA LYS A 99 -43.89 -52.29 -5.47
C LYS A 99 -42.41 -52.24 -5.02
N GLY A 100 -41.54 -53.05 -5.64
CA GLY A 100 -40.10 -53.05 -5.39
C GLY A 100 -39.42 -51.76 -5.87
N ARG A 101 -39.82 -51.25 -7.04
CA ARG A 101 -39.34 -49.96 -7.57
C ARG A 101 -39.71 -48.80 -6.65
N LYS A 102 -40.97 -48.73 -6.20
CA LYS A 102 -41.44 -47.69 -5.25
C LYS A 102 -40.70 -47.77 -3.91
N ALA A 103 -40.48 -48.98 -3.37
CA ALA A 103 -39.73 -49.19 -2.15
C ALA A 103 -38.26 -48.75 -2.29
N ALA A 104 -37.59 -49.12 -3.39
CA ALA A 104 -36.23 -48.70 -3.68
C ALA A 104 -36.09 -47.17 -3.82
N GLU A 105 -37.06 -46.51 -4.48
CA GLU A 105 -37.09 -45.06 -4.59
C GLU A 105 -37.29 -44.39 -3.22
N SER A 106 -38.19 -44.93 -2.39
CA SER A 106 -38.38 -44.43 -1.02
C SER A 106 -37.13 -44.59 -0.15
N ALA A 107 -36.41 -45.71 -0.28
CA ALA A 107 -35.16 -45.95 0.43
C ALA A 107 -34.05 -44.99 -0.03
N ARG A 108 -33.94 -44.72 -1.33
CA ARG A 108 -33.01 -43.71 -1.89
C ARG A 108 -33.29 -42.32 -1.34
N LYS A 109 -34.55 -41.89 -1.32
CA LYS A 109 -34.96 -40.60 -0.75
C LYS A 109 -34.62 -40.49 0.73
N LEU A 110 -34.87 -41.54 1.52
CA LEU A 110 -34.50 -41.57 2.94
C LEU A 110 -32.97 -41.53 3.15
N HIS A 111 -32.21 -42.20 2.28
CA HIS A 111 -30.74 -42.15 2.29
C HIS A 111 -30.24 -40.74 1.98
N GLU A 112 -30.75 -40.10 0.93
CA GLU A 112 -30.38 -38.72 0.55
C GLU A 112 -30.67 -37.72 1.67
N VAL A 113 -31.82 -37.82 2.34
CA VAL A 113 -32.16 -36.97 3.50
C VAL A 113 -31.19 -37.23 4.66
N SER A 114 -30.82 -38.49 4.90
CA SER A 114 -29.88 -38.88 5.96
C SER A 114 -28.47 -38.36 5.67
N VAL A 115 -28.00 -38.49 4.43
CA VAL A 115 -26.72 -37.92 3.93
C VAL A 115 -26.71 -36.42 4.14
N ALA A 116 -27.75 -35.70 3.70
CA ALA A 116 -27.83 -34.25 3.82
C ALA A 116 -27.76 -33.80 5.29
N ARG A 117 -28.50 -34.48 6.18
CA ARG A 117 -28.46 -34.21 7.63
C ARG A 117 -27.08 -34.47 8.22
N ARG A 118 -26.43 -35.57 7.82
CA ARG A 118 -25.08 -35.91 8.32
C ARG A 118 -24.01 -34.95 7.82
N LEU A 119 -24.11 -34.47 6.59
CA LEU A 119 -23.21 -33.44 6.06
C LEU A 119 -23.34 -32.11 6.80
N VAL A 120 -24.56 -31.71 7.17
CA VAL A 120 -24.77 -30.51 8.01
C VAL A 120 -24.12 -30.70 9.38
N ALA A 121 -24.37 -31.83 10.05
CA ALA A 121 -23.77 -32.13 11.35
C ALA A 121 -22.22 -32.18 11.29
N LEU A 122 -21.65 -32.73 10.21
CA LEU A 122 -20.22 -32.73 9.99
C LEU A 122 -19.68 -31.31 9.79
N ALA A 123 -20.37 -30.49 9.01
CA ALA A 123 -19.98 -29.10 8.77
C ALA A 123 -20.05 -28.26 10.07
N GLU A 124 -21.08 -28.45 10.90
CA GLU A 124 -21.18 -27.84 12.23
C GLU A 124 -20.02 -28.27 13.14
N PHE A 125 -19.76 -29.57 13.21
CA PHE A 125 -18.64 -30.12 13.98
C PHE A 125 -17.28 -29.56 13.56
N LEU A 126 -17.07 -29.33 12.26
CA LEU A 126 -15.86 -28.70 11.75
C LEU A 126 -15.82 -27.20 12.08
N CYS A 127 -16.94 -26.48 11.94
CA CYS A 127 -17.03 -25.07 12.30
C CYS A 127 -16.68 -24.82 13.78
N ASP A 128 -17.11 -25.70 14.69
CA ASP A 128 -16.81 -25.59 16.13
C ASP A 128 -15.33 -25.76 16.47
N GLN A 129 -14.58 -26.48 15.63
CA GLN A 129 -13.15 -26.67 15.79
C GLN A 129 -12.32 -25.48 15.31
N TRP A 130 -12.94 -24.51 14.64
CA TRP A 130 -12.25 -23.33 14.17
C TRP A 130 -11.87 -22.38 15.33
N PRO A 131 -10.66 -21.78 15.37
CA PRO A 131 -9.54 -21.92 14.43
C PRO A 131 -8.52 -22.98 14.89
N ARG A 132 -8.33 -24.04 14.08
CA ARG A 132 -7.27 -25.04 14.28
C ARG A 132 -6.48 -25.25 12.98
N PRO A 133 -5.18 -25.62 13.04
CA PRO A 133 -4.37 -25.84 11.84
C PRO A 133 -4.89 -26.98 10.95
N LEU A 134 -5.37 -28.06 11.57
CA LEU A 134 -6.00 -29.20 10.90
C LEU A 134 -7.34 -29.53 11.58
N PRO A 135 -8.36 -29.92 10.80
CA PRO A 135 -9.60 -30.44 11.34
C PRO A 135 -9.35 -31.82 11.93
N ASN A 136 -9.93 -32.07 13.10
CA ASN A 136 -9.97 -33.41 13.69
C ASN A 136 -11.31 -34.07 13.34
N PHE A 137 -11.26 -35.33 12.91
CA PHE A 137 -12.45 -36.15 12.67
C PHE A 137 -12.71 -37.14 13.80
N ASP A 138 -11.77 -37.28 14.75
CA ASP A 138 -11.94 -38.11 15.94
C ASP A 138 -13.15 -37.61 16.75
N GLY A 139 -14.10 -38.52 17.00
CA GLY A 139 -15.36 -38.21 17.68
C GLY A 139 -16.55 -38.06 16.74
N PHE A 140 -16.34 -38.02 15.41
CA PHE A 140 -17.43 -38.10 14.44
C PHE A 140 -17.39 -39.46 13.74
N SER A 141 -18.29 -40.38 14.13
CA SER A 141 -18.42 -41.69 13.51
C SER A 141 -19.67 -41.73 12.62
N THR A 142 -19.51 -42.17 11.37
CA THR A 142 -20.61 -42.32 10.42
C THR A 142 -20.28 -43.42 9.41
N ASP A 143 -21.28 -44.21 9.09
CA ASP A 143 -21.29 -45.25 8.05
C ASP A 143 -21.72 -44.69 6.68
N ILE A 144 -22.31 -43.49 6.67
CA ILE A 144 -22.92 -42.86 5.49
C ILE A 144 -21.94 -41.95 4.73
N LEU A 145 -20.86 -41.49 5.39
CA LEU A 145 -19.89 -40.56 4.80
C LEU A 145 -18.48 -41.16 4.88
N ASP A 146 -17.71 -40.94 3.83
CA ASP A 146 -16.28 -41.24 3.80
C ASP A 146 -15.49 -40.12 4.48
N LEU A 147 -15.01 -40.37 5.70
CA LEU A 147 -14.27 -39.39 6.48
C LEU A 147 -12.83 -39.18 5.96
N GLU A 148 -12.23 -40.18 5.35
CA GLU A 148 -10.90 -40.07 4.75
C GLU A 148 -10.96 -39.18 3.51
N LYS A 149 -11.97 -39.39 2.67
CA LYS A 149 -12.28 -38.52 1.55
C LYS A 149 -12.65 -37.10 1.99
N ALA A 150 -13.40 -36.95 3.08
CA ALA A 150 -13.73 -35.64 3.65
C ALA A 150 -12.46 -34.88 4.09
N SER A 151 -11.55 -35.56 4.78
CA SER A 151 -10.28 -34.99 5.23
C SER A 151 -9.43 -34.50 4.06
N SER A 152 -9.28 -35.33 3.02
CA SER A 152 -8.51 -34.93 1.83
C SER A 152 -9.12 -33.75 1.07
N LEU A 153 -10.45 -33.70 0.93
CA LEU A 153 -11.13 -32.61 0.23
C LEU A 153 -11.05 -31.28 0.98
N ILE A 154 -11.18 -31.30 2.30
CA ILE A 154 -11.17 -30.07 3.09
C ILE A 154 -9.75 -29.56 3.38
N ALA A 155 -8.73 -30.42 3.37
CA ALA A 155 -7.38 -30.08 3.84
C ALA A 155 -6.79 -28.83 3.17
N VAL A 156 -6.91 -28.70 1.85
CA VAL A 156 -6.35 -27.57 1.08
C VAL A 156 -7.05 -26.27 1.45
N GLU A 157 -8.39 -26.27 1.41
CA GLU A 157 -9.21 -25.11 1.73
C GLU A 157 -9.08 -24.71 3.20
N TRP A 158 -9.11 -25.67 4.12
CA TRP A 158 -8.93 -25.43 5.56
C TRP A 158 -7.58 -24.77 5.87
N ASN A 159 -6.51 -25.26 5.25
CA ASN A 159 -5.19 -24.70 5.40
C ASN A 159 -5.14 -23.27 4.83
N ALA A 160 -5.73 -23.03 3.65
CA ALA A 160 -5.82 -21.69 3.08
C ALA A 160 -6.57 -20.70 4.00
N MET A 161 -7.71 -21.13 4.55
CA MET A 161 -8.45 -20.35 5.54
C MET A 161 -7.59 -20.07 6.78
N PHE A 162 -6.90 -21.09 7.32
CA PHE A 162 -6.10 -20.97 8.54
C PHE A 162 -4.93 -20.01 8.35
N ARG A 163 -4.25 -20.08 7.21
CA ARG A 163 -3.19 -19.13 6.82
C ARG A 163 -3.73 -17.70 6.78
N ASN A 164 -4.91 -17.50 6.18
CA ASN A 164 -5.55 -16.20 6.12
C ASN A 164 -5.91 -15.68 7.53
N HIS A 165 -6.35 -16.55 8.43
CA HIS A 165 -6.63 -16.19 9.82
C HIS A 165 -5.37 -15.77 10.59
N LYS A 166 -4.26 -16.51 10.46
CA LYS A 166 -2.98 -16.11 11.05
C LYS A 166 -2.46 -14.80 10.47
N PHE A 167 -2.68 -14.57 9.18
CA PHE A 167 -2.35 -13.30 8.55
C PHE A 167 -3.21 -12.14 9.07
N GLU A 168 -4.51 -12.35 9.28
CA GLU A 168 -5.41 -11.38 9.91
C GLU A 168 -4.92 -11.01 11.33
N GLU A 169 -4.51 -11.99 12.13
CA GLU A 169 -3.92 -11.76 13.45
C GLU A 169 -2.64 -10.92 13.37
N HIS A 170 -1.73 -11.23 12.44
CA HIS A 170 -0.54 -10.41 12.20
C HIS A 170 -0.93 -8.96 11.84
N MET A 171 -1.88 -8.77 10.93
CA MET A 171 -2.35 -7.43 10.53
C MET A 171 -2.94 -6.64 11.71
N ARG A 172 -3.67 -7.32 12.61
CA ARG A 172 -4.20 -6.72 13.84
C ARG A 172 -3.08 -6.27 14.79
N GLN A 173 -2.05 -7.09 14.98
CA GLN A 173 -0.89 -6.71 15.80
C GLN A 173 -0.15 -5.50 15.23
N VAL A 174 0.05 -5.48 13.91
CA VAL A 174 0.66 -4.35 13.20
C VAL A 174 -0.18 -3.09 13.40
N GLN A 175 -1.50 -3.18 13.23
CA GLN A 175 -2.40 -2.05 13.42
C GLN A 175 -2.38 -1.52 14.85
N GLU A 176 -2.33 -2.39 15.86
CA GLU A 176 -2.24 -1.99 17.26
C GLU A 176 -0.97 -1.16 17.54
N VAL A 177 0.17 -1.58 16.98
CA VAL A 177 1.42 -0.80 17.09
C VAL A 177 1.30 0.54 16.37
N LEU A 178 0.75 0.55 15.15
CA LEU A 178 0.54 1.80 14.41
C LEU A 178 -0.38 2.77 15.16
N ASP A 179 -1.43 2.27 15.78
CA ASP A 179 -2.38 3.07 16.55
C ASP A 179 -1.74 3.66 17.82
N LYS A 180 -0.81 2.94 18.47
CA LYS A 180 0.00 3.47 19.60
C LYS A 180 0.87 4.66 19.18
N HIS A 181 1.40 4.63 17.95
CA HIS A 181 2.23 5.70 17.39
C HIS A 181 1.42 6.78 16.65
N ARG A 182 0.10 6.63 16.58
CA ARG A 182 -0.77 7.60 15.95
C ARG A 182 -0.87 8.84 16.83
N SER A 183 -0.26 9.93 16.39
CA SER A 183 -0.50 11.23 17.02
C SER A 183 -1.97 11.61 16.84
N PRO A 184 -2.64 12.19 17.85
CA PRO A 184 -3.95 12.77 17.67
C PRO A 184 -3.85 13.78 16.51
N GLU A 185 -4.77 13.64 15.56
CA GLU A 185 -4.85 14.57 14.44
C GLU A 185 -4.91 15.98 15.03
N PRO A 186 -3.98 16.89 14.68
CA PRO A 186 -4.05 18.24 15.19
C PRO A 186 -5.43 18.76 14.81
N LEU A 187 -6.24 19.05 15.82
CA LEU A 187 -7.52 19.73 15.66
C LEU A 187 -7.28 20.81 14.62
N ARG A 188 -7.95 20.67 13.46
CA ARG A 188 -8.02 21.77 12.51
C ARG A 188 -8.76 22.87 13.23
N GLU A 189 -8.03 23.69 13.98
CA GLU A 189 -8.53 24.96 14.47
C GLU A 189 -8.99 25.70 13.22
N GLY A 190 -10.31 25.90 13.14
CA GLY A 190 -11.00 26.56 12.05
C GLY A 190 -10.64 28.04 12.01
N GLY A 191 -9.41 28.36 11.66
CA GLY A 191 -8.99 29.69 11.27
C GLY A 191 -9.22 29.87 9.78
N LEU A 192 -10.44 30.29 9.40
CA LEU A 192 -10.74 30.83 8.08
C LEU A 192 -9.84 32.05 7.80
N SER A 193 -8.64 31.82 7.25
CA SER A 193 -7.85 32.89 6.65
C SER A 193 -8.46 33.24 5.29
N LYS A 194 -9.43 34.16 5.30
CA LYS A 194 -10.20 34.67 4.15
C LYS A 194 -9.40 35.50 3.12
N HIS A 195 -8.11 35.24 2.93
CA HIS A 195 -7.32 35.94 1.91
C HIS A 195 -6.41 34.97 1.15
N ALA A 196 -6.98 34.36 0.12
CA ALA A 196 -6.20 33.94 -1.05
C ALA A 196 -6.83 34.63 -2.27
N PRO A 197 -6.11 35.48 -3.01
CA PRO A 197 -6.60 35.96 -4.29
C PRO A 197 -6.69 34.76 -5.24
N SER A 198 -7.83 34.61 -5.90
CA SER A 198 -8.07 33.59 -6.90
C SER A 198 -7.13 33.81 -8.08
N LEU A 199 -6.01 33.09 -8.10
CA LEU A 199 -5.19 32.95 -9.29
C LEU A 199 -5.80 31.83 -10.14
N THR A 200 -6.55 32.21 -11.16
CA THR A 200 -6.89 31.35 -12.29
C THR A 200 -5.60 30.96 -12.99
N VAL A 201 -5.24 29.67 -12.95
CA VAL A 201 -4.06 29.13 -13.65
C VAL A 201 -4.52 28.20 -14.78
N PRO A 202 -3.90 28.27 -15.98
CA PRO A 202 -4.13 27.34 -17.07
C PRO A 202 -3.70 25.90 -16.72
N ARG A 203 -4.41 24.91 -17.29
CA ARG A 203 -4.13 23.47 -17.16
C ARG A 203 -2.65 23.13 -17.42
N GLY A 204 -2.04 22.33 -16.55
CA GLY A 204 -0.82 21.59 -16.94
C GLY A 204 0.11 21.08 -15.83
N PHE A 205 0.05 21.56 -14.59
CA PHE A 205 0.99 21.12 -13.54
C PHE A 205 0.28 20.88 -12.21
N PRO A 206 0.51 19.75 -11.53
CA PRO A 206 0.03 19.55 -10.17
C PRO A 206 0.87 20.43 -9.23
N LEU A 207 0.31 21.56 -8.81
CA LEU A 207 0.90 22.38 -7.77
C LEU A 207 0.90 21.59 -6.46
N ILE A 208 2.10 21.41 -5.89
CA ILE A 208 2.29 20.99 -4.50
C ILE A 208 1.36 21.86 -3.64
N CYS A 209 0.45 21.22 -2.90
CA CYS A 209 -0.56 21.92 -2.13
C CYS A 209 0.08 23.06 -1.30
N PRO A 210 -0.40 24.32 -1.39
CA PRO A 210 0.17 25.44 -0.63
C PRO A 210 0.20 25.21 0.89
N HIS A 211 -0.61 24.26 1.36
CA HIS A 211 -0.66 23.80 2.75
C HIS A 211 0.57 22.97 3.19
N LEU A 212 1.30 22.34 2.25
CA LEU A 212 2.55 21.63 2.57
C LEU A 212 3.70 22.61 2.87
N LEU A 213 3.67 23.81 2.28
CA LEU A 213 4.64 24.88 2.55
C LEU A 213 4.41 25.58 3.90
N LYS A 214 3.25 25.35 4.53
CA LYS A 214 2.87 25.94 5.82
C LYS A 214 3.03 24.99 7.00
N LYS A 215 3.46 23.74 6.78
CA LYS A 215 3.76 22.82 7.88
C LYS A 215 5.16 23.11 8.42
N ASP A 216 5.25 23.43 9.70
CA ASP A 216 6.53 23.49 10.39
C ASP A 216 7.20 22.11 10.35
N GLY A 217 8.46 22.09 9.89
CA GLY A 217 9.25 20.88 9.84
C GLY A 217 9.59 20.34 11.24
N PRO A 218 10.01 19.07 11.35
CA PRO A 218 10.45 18.50 12.62
C PRO A 218 11.58 19.35 13.21
N ARG A 219 11.41 19.81 14.46
CA ARG A 219 12.43 20.58 15.17
C ARG A 219 13.62 19.69 15.51
N VAL A 220 14.65 19.74 14.67
CA VAL A 220 15.96 19.15 14.96
C VAL A 220 16.63 19.99 16.05
N LYS A 221 16.96 19.37 17.20
CA LYS A 221 17.81 20.02 18.21
C LYS A 221 19.21 20.17 17.60
N ALA A 222 19.58 21.40 17.23
CA ALA A 222 20.91 21.69 16.71
C ALA A 222 21.95 21.48 17.81
N HIS A 223 22.78 20.45 17.68
CA HIS A 223 24.05 20.40 18.40
C HIS A 223 24.93 21.54 17.91
N GLN A 224 25.38 22.38 18.85
CA GLN A 224 26.25 23.51 18.58
C GLN A 224 27.64 23.01 18.18
N THR A 225 27.93 23.00 16.88
CA THR A 225 29.31 23.05 16.39
C THR A 225 29.58 24.47 15.89
N LYS A 226 30.43 25.15 16.65
CA LYS A 226 30.80 26.56 16.50
C LYS A 226 31.63 26.73 15.22
N VAL A 227 30.99 27.19 14.15
CA VAL A 227 31.69 27.83 13.02
C VAL A 227 31.00 29.15 12.74
N GLN A 228 31.70 30.23 13.10
CA GLN A 228 31.30 31.61 12.81
C GLN A 228 31.17 31.81 11.30
N ASN A 229 29.98 32.17 10.85
CA ASN A 229 29.80 33.28 9.91
C ASN A 229 28.33 33.74 9.93
N ARG A 230 28.15 35.01 10.27
CA ARG A 230 26.87 35.74 10.31
C ARG A 230 26.40 36.01 8.88
N ALA A 231 25.17 35.60 8.55
CA ALA A 231 24.22 36.39 7.77
C ALA A 231 22.81 35.83 7.97
N SER A 232 21.99 36.59 8.69
CA SER A 232 20.59 36.35 8.99
C SER A 232 19.73 36.68 7.77
N CYS A 233 18.93 35.72 7.29
CA CYS A 233 17.97 35.92 6.20
C CYS A 233 16.57 36.26 6.74
N HIS A 234 16.35 37.55 7.02
CA HIS A 234 15.02 38.15 6.90
C HIS A 234 15.08 39.12 5.72
N ALA A 235 14.76 38.62 4.53
CA ALA A 235 14.67 39.44 3.32
C ALA A 235 13.34 40.19 3.31
N ALA A 236 13.34 41.37 3.93
CA ALA A 236 12.45 42.44 3.51
C ALA A 236 12.77 42.79 2.05
N ARG A 237 11.71 43.00 1.27
CA ARG A 237 11.77 43.44 -0.13
C ARG A 237 12.67 44.67 -0.28
N THR A 238 13.67 44.59 -1.15
CA THR A 238 14.35 45.75 -1.73
C THR A 238 14.45 45.64 -3.26
N PRO A 239 14.30 46.74 -4.01
CA PRO A 239 14.15 46.71 -5.45
C PRO A 239 15.49 46.85 -6.20
N ALA A 240 15.58 46.15 -7.34
CA ALA A 240 16.22 46.59 -8.58
C ALA A 240 17.74 46.91 -8.66
N SER A 241 18.62 46.43 -7.77
CA SER A 241 20.08 46.65 -7.93
C SER A 241 20.97 45.38 -7.96
N HIS A 242 20.47 44.21 -7.57
CA HIS A 242 21.31 42.97 -7.51
C HIS A 242 21.43 42.19 -8.83
N SER A 243 20.66 42.57 -9.86
CA SER A 243 20.48 41.82 -11.11
C SER A 243 21.77 41.57 -11.91
N HIS A 244 22.74 42.49 -11.87
CA HIS A 244 23.92 42.44 -12.75
C HIS A 244 25.10 41.65 -12.15
N GLN A 245 25.16 41.48 -10.83
CA GLN A 245 26.22 40.71 -10.18
C GLN A 245 26.00 39.20 -10.34
N ASP A 246 24.74 38.75 -10.26
CA ASP A 246 24.38 37.34 -10.38
C ASP A 246 24.68 36.79 -11.77
N ILE A 247 24.39 37.57 -12.83
CA ILE A 247 24.67 37.18 -14.21
C ILE A 247 26.19 37.09 -14.47
N ARG A 248 26.97 38.05 -13.94
CA ARG A 248 28.45 37.97 -13.99
C ARG A 248 28.97 36.75 -13.23
N GLY A 249 28.33 36.38 -12.12
CA GLY A 249 28.63 35.17 -11.36
C GLY A 249 28.38 33.90 -12.17
N LEU A 250 27.23 33.81 -12.83
CA LEU A 250 26.88 32.69 -13.71
C LEU A 250 27.86 32.56 -14.89
N ARG A 251 28.20 33.67 -15.55
CA ARG A 251 29.20 33.69 -16.64
C ARG A 251 30.55 33.14 -16.17
N ARG A 252 31.01 33.53 -14.97
CA ARG A 252 32.27 33.06 -14.38
C ARG A 252 32.27 31.56 -14.08
N ILE A 253 31.14 31.01 -13.63
CA ILE A 253 31.00 29.57 -13.34
C ILE A 253 31.06 28.78 -14.66
N VAL A 254 30.34 29.22 -15.69
CA VAL A 254 30.33 28.54 -16.99
C VAL A 254 31.73 28.57 -17.65
N GLN A 255 32.45 29.70 -17.56
CA GLN A 255 33.83 29.83 -18.04
C GLN A 255 34.84 28.96 -17.27
N ARG A 256 34.58 28.64 -15.99
CA ARG A 256 35.42 27.69 -15.25
C ARG A 256 35.21 26.25 -15.71
N MET A 257 34.04 25.93 -16.26
CA MET A 257 33.70 24.58 -16.72
C MET A 257 34.13 24.30 -18.17
N SER A 258 34.51 25.32 -18.93
CA SER A 258 34.97 25.20 -20.33
C SER A 258 36.39 24.64 -20.48
N THR A 259 37.00 24.16 -19.41
CA THR A 259 38.29 23.45 -19.41
C THR A 259 38.17 21.97 -19.81
N SER A 260 36.96 21.47 -20.07
CA SER A 260 36.68 20.07 -20.39
C SER A 260 36.98 19.69 -21.85
N LYS A 261 37.67 18.56 -22.10
CA LYS A 261 38.06 18.05 -23.44
C LYS A 261 36.91 17.43 -24.26
N SER A 262 35.72 17.28 -23.70
CA SER A 262 34.56 16.67 -24.38
C SER A 262 33.89 17.64 -25.36
N PHE A 263 33.80 17.25 -26.64
CA PHE A 263 33.17 18.03 -27.71
C PHE A 263 31.69 18.36 -27.44
N VAL A 264 30.92 17.40 -26.94
CA VAL A 264 29.49 17.59 -26.59
C VAL A 264 29.34 18.60 -25.46
N ARG A 265 30.19 18.49 -24.43
CA ARG A 265 30.16 19.42 -23.29
C ARG A 265 30.58 20.83 -23.69
N GLN A 266 31.53 20.96 -24.62
CA GLN A 266 31.91 22.25 -25.21
C GLN A 266 30.76 22.88 -26.00
N GLY A 267 30.02 22.09 -26.80
CA GLY A 267 28.84 22.56 -27.51
C GLY A 267 27.75 23.09 -26.57
N TYR A 268 27.47 22.34 -25.50
CA TYR A 268 26.49 22.76 -24.49
C TYR A 268 26.92 24.03 -23.73
N LEU A 269 28.20 24.11 -23.34
CA LEU A 269 28.73 25.30 -22.65
C LEU A 269 28.71 26.54 -23.53
N ARG A 270 28.89 26.39 -24.85
CA ARG A 270 28.76 27.48 -25.81
C ARG A 270 27.32 28.00 -25.88
N GLY A 271 26.33 27.11 -26.00
CA GLY A 271 24.91 27.49 -25.97
C GLY A 271 24.47 28.17 -24.67
N LEU A 272 25.06 27.79 -23.54
CA LEU A 272 24.85 28.48 -22.25
C LEU A 272 25.41 29.90 -22.24
N LEU A 273 26.59 30.13 -22.82
CA LEU A 273 27.17 31.47 -22.94
C LEU A 273 26.34 32.36 -23.87
N ASP A 274 25.81 31.80 -24.95
CA ASP A 274 24.92 32.51 -25.87
C ASP A 274 23.62 32.91 -25.16
N SER A 275 23.04 32.01 -24.36
CA SER A 275 21.84 32.28 -23.57
C SER A 275 22.06 33.35 -22.50
N ILE A 276 23.23 33.36 -21.84
CA ILE A 276 23.61 34.40 -20.88
C ILE A 276 23.74 35.76 -21.58
N THR A 277 24.35 35.78 -22.77
CA THR A 277 24.51 37.02 -23.55
C THR A 277 23.15 37.56 -24.02
N ALA A 278 22.23 36.69 -24.43
CA ALA A 278 20.86 37.07 -24.76
C ALA A 278 20.10 37.67 -23.56
N LEU A 279 20.27 37.08 -22.37
CA LEU A 279 19.68 37.56 -21.13
C LEU A 279 20.24 38.93 -20.69
N GLU A 280 21.55 39.16 -20.87
CA GLU A 280 22.19 40.47 -20.66
C GLU A 280 21.63 41.52 -21.62
N GLY A 281 21.42 41.15 -22.90
CA GLY A 281 20.81 42.00 -23.90
C GLY A 281 19.37 42.39 -23.57
N TYR A 282 18.54 41.42 -23.19
CA TYR A 282 17.14 41.65 -22.80
C TYR A 282 17.03 42.59 -21.60
N ARG A 283 17.90 42.44 -20.60
CA ARG A 283 17.88 43.31 -19.40
C ARG A 283 18.47 44.71 -19.64
N SER A 284 19.22 44.91 -20.72
CA SER A 284 19.82 46.20 -21.07
C SER A 284 18.90 47.08 -21.93
N GLN A 285 17.75 46.56 -22.37
CA GLN A 285 16.76 47.36 -23.08
C GLN A 285 16.00 48.28 -22.10
N PRO A 286 15.99 49.60 -22.30
CA PRO A 286 15.12 50.49 -21.54
C PRO A 286 13.66 50.19 -21.90
N PHE A 287 12.82 49.98 -20.89
CA PHE A 287 11.38 49.86 -21.05
C PHE A 287 10.83 51.08 -21.83
N GLU A 288 10.44 50.90 -23.09
CA GLU A 288 9.59 51.86 -23.78
C GLU A 288 8.26 51.94 -23.02
N LYS A 289 7.98 53.12 -22.47
CA LYS A 289 6.74 53.40 -21.74
C LYS A 289 5.57 53.36 -22.70
N ILE A 290 4.68 52.40 -22.53
CA ILE A 290 3.34 52.41 -23.15
C ILE A 290 2.58 53.62 -22.56
N PRO A 291 2.04 54.54 -23.37
CA PRO A 291 1.31 55.70 -22.85
C PRO A 291 -0.03 55.25 -22.27
N VAL A 292 -0.27 55.64 -21.00
CA VAL A 292 -1.55 55.44 -20.32
C VAL A 292 -2.53 56.49 -20.85
N ILE A 293 -3.51 56.06 -21.65
CA ILE A 293 -4.66 56.89 -22.05
C ILE A 293 -5.58 57.00 -20.83
N TYR A 294 -5.69 58.20 -20.25
CA TYR A 294 -6.70 58.51 -19.25
C TYR A 294 -8.05 58.73 -19.94
N TRP A 295 -9.05 57.92 -19.62
CA TRP A 295 -10.45 58.23 -19.89
C TRP A 295 -10.98 59.07 -18.72
N ILE A 296 -11.36 60.32 -19.01
CA ILE A 296 -12.18 61.17 -18.13
C ILE A 296 -13.47 61.48 -18.90
N GLY A 297 -14.61 61.29 -18.24
CA GLY A 297 -15.93 61.82 -18.66
C GLY A 297 -16.82 60.80 -19.34
#